data_AF-A0A085JQ36-F1
#
_entry.id   AF-A0A085JQ36-F1
#
_cell.length_a   1.000
_cell.length_b   1.000
_cell.length_c   1.000
_cell.angle_alpha   90.00
_cell.angle_beta   90.00
_cell.angle_gamma   90.00
#
_symmetry.space_group_name_H-M   'P 1'
#
loop_
_entity.id
_entity.type
_entity.pdbx_description
1 polymer ?
#
loop_
_entity_poly.entity_id
_entity_poly.type
_entity_poly.pdbx_seq_one_letter_code
_entity_poly.pdbx_strand_id
1 'polypeptide(L)'
;MDKISALTRTKRLALCLLTVVTCVFVATLFLPQTLAIQAIKSVSEAAMVGALADWFAVTALFRRIPLPFIGRHTAIIPRNKQRIADNLGRFVEEKFLSTDSMIALIRRHDPAQKMAQWLSAPENAARLSALIRQLIAGFLRAGNDQNIRRFMQQGIHRAIETVDFRQAAILLLESLTRENRHQELLDTLIKKITEMLANPESRQFIAGQISQWFSKEYPTMARLVPAEWLGEKGAGKVTAIIDTLLLDVAQDQHHQLRDSANRMVLRFI
;
A
#
# COMPACT_ATOMS: atom_id res chain seq x y z
N MET A 1 -31.09 13.77 -19.73
CA MET A 1 -32.26 14.41 -19.06
C MET A 1 -31.75 15.22 -17.89
N ASP A 2 -31.85 16.54 -17.96
CA ASP A 2 -31.24 17.43 -16.97
C ASP A 2 -31.89 17.27 -15.59
N LYS A 3 -31.10 16.90 -14.57
CA LYS A 3 -31.59 16.70 -13.20
C LYS A 3 -32.33 17.93 -12.64
N ILE A 4 -31.98 19.12 -13.13
CA ILE A 4 -32.60 20.39 -12.73
C ILE A 4 -34.04 20.47 -13.24
N SER A 5 -34.30 20.10 -14.51
CA SER A 5 -35.64 20.18 -15.09
C SER A 5 -36.59 19.15 -14.47
N ALA A 6 -36.09 17.94 -14.16
CA ALA A 6 -36.81 16.93 -13.41
C ALA A 6 -37.23 17.43 -12.01
N LEU A 7 -36.30 18.06 -11.27
CA LEU A 7 -36.58 18.64 -9.94
C LEU A 7 -37.65 19.73 -9.99
N THR A 8 -37.58 20.64 -10.96
CA THR A 8 -38.59 21.71 -11.11
C THR A 8 -39.98 21.15 -11.43
N ARG A 9 -40.05 20.09 -12.24
CA ARG A 9 -41.31 19.43 -12.58
C ARG A 9 -41.94 18.77 -11.35
N THR A 10 -41.17 18.02 -10.57
CA THR A 10 -41.66 17.36 -9.36
C THR A 10 -42.13 18.37 -8.31
N LYS A 11 -41.38 19.46 -8.10
CA LYS A 11 -41.81 20.54 -7.19
C LYS A 11 -43.13 21.18 -7.64
N ARG A 12 -43.29 21.42 -8.94
CA ARG A 12 -44.51 22.00 -9.50
C ARG A 12 -45.70 21.05 -9.38
N LEU A 13 -45.49 19.75 -9.60
CA LEU A 13 -46.52 18.72 -9.40
C LEU A 13 -46.95 18.62 -7.94
N ALA A 14 -46.00 18.58 -7.01
CA ALA A 14 -46.28 18.54 -5.57
C ALA A 14 -47.07 19.78 -5.12
N LEU A 15 -46.67 20.97 -5.58
CA LEU A 15 -47.39 22.21 -5.31
C LEU A 15 -48.80 22.19 -5.90
N CYS A 16 -48.96 21.73 -7.15
CA CYS A 16 -50.26 21.63 -7.82
C CYS A 16 -51.20 20.68 -7.07
N LEU A 17 -50.73 19.49 -6.68
CA LEU A 17 -51.50 18.52 -5.91
C LEU A 17 -51.92 19.10 -4.55
N LEU A 18 -51.01 19.79 -3.85
CA LEU A 18 -51.33 20.48 -2.60
C LEU A 18 -52.43 21.53 -2.82
N THR A 19 -52.29 22.37 -3.84
CA THR A 19 -53.30 23.39 -4.17
C THR A 19 -54.65 22.76 -4.49
N VAL A 20 -54.68 21.68 -5.27
CA VAL A 20 -55.92 20.97 -5.60
C VAL A 20 -56.59 20.43 -4.34
N VAL A 21 -55.86 19.73 -3.48
CA VAL A 21 -56.40 19.18 -2.22
C VAL A 21 -56.91 20.29 -1.30
N THR A 22 -56.18 21.39 -1.17
CA THR A 22 -56.61 22.56 -0.41
C THR A 22 -57.87 23.19 -1.00
N CYS A 23 -57.97 23.33 -2.32
CA CYS A 23 -59.18 23.83 -2.98
C CYS A 23 -60.38 22.90 -2.77
N VAL A 24 -60.19 21.58 -2.84
CA VAL A 24 -61.25 20.59 -2.54
C VAL A 24 -61.70 20.73 -1.09
N PHE A 25 -60.78 20.82 -0.14
CA PHE A 25 -61.11 21.05 1.27
C PHE A 25 -61.92 22.34 1.46
N VAL A 26 -61.47 23.47 0.89
CA VAL A 26 -62.18 24.74 0.98
C VAL A 26 -63.57 24.67 0.34
N ALA A 27 -63.70 24.02 -0.82
CA ALA A 27 -64.99 23.84 -1.48
C ALA A 27 -65.96 23.05 -0.59
N THR A 28 -65.51 21.99 0.08
CA THR A 28 -66.38 21.21 0.99
C THR A 28 -66.93 22.01 2.17
N LEU A 29 -66.36 23.17 2.51
CA LEU A 29 -66.90 24.05 3.55
C LEU A 29 -68.19 24.79 3.13
N PHE A 30 -68.40 24.97 1.82
CA PHE A 30 -69.55 25.70 1.28
C PHE A 30 -70.69 24.81 0.78
N LEU A 31 -70.50 23.48 0.77
CA LEU A 31 -71.50 22.52 0.32
C LEU A 31 -72.33 21.95 1.50
N PRO A 32 -73.58 21.50 1.26
CA PRO A 32 -74.40 20.85 2.27
C PRO A 32 -73.76 19.56 2.78
N GLN A 33 -73.75 19.33 4.10
CA GLN A 33 -72.95 18.26 4.72
C GLN A 33 -73.59 16.87 4.64
N THR A 34 -73.61 16.30 3.43
CA THR A 34 -73.93 14.88 3.23
C THR A 34 -72.76 13.98 3.65
N LEU A 35 -73.01 12.68 3.90
CA LEU A 35 -71.98 11.71 4.28
C LEU A 35 -70.82 11.66 3.26
N ALA A 36 -71.12 11.77 1.96
CA ALA A 36 -70.10 11.80 0.90
C ALA A 36 -69.19 13.04 1.01
N ILE A 37 -69.78 14.20 1.29
CA ILE A 37 -69.03 15.46 1.42
C ILE A 37 -68.16 15.45 2.67
N GLN A 38 -68.64 14.86 3.77
CA GLN A 38 -67.85 14.69 5.00
C GLN A 38 -66.65 13.76 4.78
N ALA A 39 -66.81 12.68 4.03
CA ALA A 39 -65.70 11.78 3.67
C ALA A 39 -64.65 12.49 2.79
N ILE A 40 -65.09 13.27 1.79
CA ILE A 40 -64.16 14.05 0.94
C ILE A 40 -63.44 15.12 1.76
N LYS A 41 -64.14 15.78 2.69
CA LYS A 41 -63.56 16.78 3.59
C LYS A 41 -62.45 16.15 4.44
N SER A 42 -62.71 15.03 5.10
CA SER A 42 -61.72 14.39 5.99
C SER A 42 -60.49 13.88 5.23
N VAL A 43 -60.69 13.28 4.05
CA VAL A 43 -59.58 12.85 3.19
C VAL A 43 -58.75 14.05 2.72
N SER A 44 -59.41 15.13 2.31
CA SER A 44 -58.71 16.34 1.84
C SER A 44 -57.97 17.04 2.98
N GLU A 45 -58.55 17.09 4.18
CA GLU A 45 -57.92 17.61 5.38
C GLU A 45 -56.68 16.80 5.75
N ALA A 46 -56.79 15.48 5.81
CA ALA A 46 -55.68 14.59 6.11
C ALA A 46 -54.55 14.71 5.07
N ALA A 47 -54.88 14.76 3.78
CA ALA A 47 -53.90 14.93 2.71
C ALA A 47 -53.20 16.30 2.76
N MET A 48 -53.94 17.38 3.04
CA MET A 48 -53.37 18.73 3.19
C MET A 48 -52.41 18.82 4.37
N VAL A 49 -52.84 18.33 5.55
CA VAL A 49 -52.01 18.35 6.76
C VAL A 49 -50.78 17.46 6.58
N GLY A 50 -50.93 16.28 5.98
CA GLY A 50 -49.80 15.37 5.69
C GLY A 50 -48.76 16.00 4.77
N ALA A 51 -49.19 16.69 3.71
CA ALA A 51 -48.29 17.38 2.81
C ALA A 51 -47.57 18.57 3.48
N LEU A 52 -48.25 19.32 4.35
CA LEU A 52 -47.62 20.38 5.14
C LEU A 52 -46.60 19.84 6.15
N ALA A 53 -46.91 18.69 6.78
CA ALA A 53 -46.01 18.03 7.72
C ALA A 53 -44.72 17.54 7.04
N ASP A 54 -44.82 16.92 5.87
CA ASP A 54 -43.65 16.49 5.09
C ASP A 54 -42.78 17.69 4.65
N TRP A 55 -43.42 18.76 4.15
CA TRP A 55 -42.71 20.01 3.84
C TRP A 55 -41.98 20.57 5.06
N PHE A 56 -42.63 20.57 6.21
CA PHE A 56 -42.04 21.02 7.47
C PHE A 56 -40.86 20.15 7.88
N ALA A 57 -40.98 18.82 7.82
CA ALA A 57 -39.93 17.88 8.23
C ALA A 57 -38.64 18.06 7.40
N VAL A 58 -38.76 18.08 6.07
CA VAL A 58 -37.62 18.25 5.17
C VAL A 58 -37.00 19.64 5.35
N THR A 59 -37.83 20.69 5.43
CA THR A 59 -37.34 22.06 5.59
C THR A 59 -36.66 22.23 6.94
N ALA A 60 -37.24 21.71 8.03
CA ALA A 60 -36.67 21.76 9.38
C ALA A 60 -35.37 20.96 9.51
N LEU A 61 -35.18 19.91 8.71
CA LEU A 61 -33.93 19.16 8.69
C LEU A 61 -32.77 19.97 8.08
N PHE A 62 -33.03 20.70 6.99
CA PHE A 62 -31.98 21.34 6.17
C PHE A 62 -31.88 22.87 6.28
N ARG A 63 -32.96 23.57 6.62
CA ARG A 63 -33.05 25.04 6.60
C ARG A 63 -33.69 25.58 7.88
N ARG A 64 -33.35 26.83 8.20
CA ARG A 64 -33.99 27.54 9.31
C ARG A 64 -35.33 28.09 8.85
N ILE A 65 -36.38 27.75 9.58
CA ILE A 65 -37.73 28.28 9.31
C ILE A 65 -37.85 29.64 10.01
N PRO A 66 -38.25 30.74 9.31
CA PRO A 66 -38.30 32.09 9.87
C PRO A 66 -39.55 32.32 10.75
N LEU A 67 -39.90 31.36 11.62
CA LEU A 67 -40.96 31.48 12.62
C LEU A 67 -40.34 31.71 14.01
N PRO A 68 -40.76 32.73 14.78
CA PRO A 68 -40.06 33.18 15.99
C PRO A 68 -39.92 32.12 17.08
N PHE A 69 -40.90 31.23 17.25
CA PHE A 69 -40.86 30.16 18.25
C PHE A 69 -40.26 28.85 17.70
N ILE A 70 -40.62 28.46 16.48
CA ILE A 70 -40.26 27.16 15.91
C ILE A 70 -38.84 27.17 15.31
N GLY A 71 -38.40 28.33 14.79
CA GLY A 71 -37.13 28.48 14.10
C GLY A 71 -35.90 28.17 14.95
N ARG A 72 -36.03 28.17 16.29
CA ARG A 72 -34.95 27.84 17.23
C ARG A 72 -34.49 26.38 17.17
N HIS A 73 -35.35 25.44 16.78
CA HIS A 73 -35.04 23.99 16.76
C HIS A 73 -35.01 23.39 15.34
N THR A 74 -35.06 24.23 14.32
CA THR A 74 -34.94 23.82 12.91
C THR A 74 -33.47 23.87 12.45
N ALA A 75 -33.20 23.49 11.20
CA ALA A 75 -31.87 23.24 10.66
C ALA A 75 -31.07 22.19 11.48
N ILE A 76 -31.69 21.05 11.76
CA ILE A 76 -31.11 19.98 12.60
C ILE A 76 -29.76 19.48 12.04
N ILE A 77 -29.65 19.29 10.72
CA ILE A 77 -28.41 18.82 10.08
C ILE A 77 -27.32 19.90 10.13
N PRO A 78 -27.53 21.14 9.64
CA PRO A 78 -26.51 22.19 9.75
C PRO A 78 -26.02 22.42 11.18
N ARG A 79 -26.93 22.37 12.16
CA ARG A 79 -26.62 22.59 13.57
C ARG A 79 -25.77 21.48 14.19
N ASN A 80 -25.98 20.23 13.78
CA ASN A 80 -25.25 19.06 14.29
C ASN A 80 -24.15 18.59 13.34
N LYS A 81 -23.74 19.42 12.36
CA LYS A 81 -22.79 19.02 11.31
C LYS A 81 -21.49 18.45 11.88
N GLN A 82 -20.93 19.07 12.92
CA GLN A 82 -19.70 18.61 13.56
C GLN A 82 -19.87 17.19 14.14
N ARG A 83 -20.90 17.00 14.97
CA ARG A 83 -21.21 15.70 15.59
C ARG A 83 -21.45 14.61 14.54
N ILE A 84 -22.13 14.93 13.45
CA ILE A 84 -22.38 14.00 12.34
C ILE A 84 -21.06 13.64 11.66
N ALA A 85 -20.18 14.62 11.40
CA ALA A 85 -18.88 14.38 10.80
C ALA A 85 -17.99 13.50 11.70
N ASP A 86 -17.94 13.77 13.00
CA ASP A 86 -17.14 12.98 13.96
C ASP A 86 -17.63 11.53 14.05
N ASN A 87 -18.94 11.33 14.09
CA ASN A 87 -19.54 9.98 14.10
C ASN A 87 -19.31 9.24 12.78
N LEU A 88 -19.39 9.95 11.64
CA LEU A 88 -19.12 9.36 10.33
C LEU A 88 -17.63 8.99 10.19
N GLY A 89 -16.74 9.83 10.70
CA GLY A 89 -15.30 9.57 10.77
C GLY A 89 -15.00 8.29 11.54
N ARG A 90 -15.52 8.18 12.77
CA ARG A 90 -15.41 6.94 13.58
C ARG A 90 -16.00 5.72 12.88
N PHE A 91 -17.16 5.85 12.24
CA PHE A 91 -17.75 4.75 11.49
C PHE A 91 -16.85 4.28 10.34
N VAL A 92 -16.26 5.21 9.58
CA VAL A 92 -15.31 4.87 8.51
C VAL A 92 -14.05 4.22 9.07
N GLU A 93 -13.53 4.75 10.18
CA GLU A 93 -12.38 4.19 10.88
C GLU A 93 -12.65 2.75 11.33
N GLU A 94 -13.74 2.53 12.07
CA GLU A 94 -14.09 1.22 12.64
C GLU A 94 -14.46 0.19 11.57
N LYS A 95 -15.21 0.58 10.53
CA LYS A 95 -15.75 -0.37 9.54
C LYS A 95 -14.89 -0.56 8.30
N PHE A 96 -14.16 0.46 7.87
CA PHE A 96 -13.38 0.38 6.63
C PHE A 96 -11.87 0.42 6.85
N LEU A 97 -11.40 1.09 7.91
CA LEU A 97 -9.98 1.27 8.20
C LEU A 97 -9.50 0.51 9.43
N SER A 98 -10.32 -0.40 9.97
CA SER A 98 -9.85 -1.29 11.04
C SER A 98 -8.71 -2.16 10.51
N THR A 99 -7.71 -2.41 11.36
CA THR A 99 -6.55 -3.24 11.04
C THR A 99 -6.96 -4.57 10.42
N ASP A 100 -7.99 -5.22 10.98
CA ASP A 100 -8.53 -6.49 10.47
C ASP A 100 -9.14 -6.36 9.08
N SER A 101 -9.88 -5.28 8.80
CA SER A 101 -10.49 -5.04 7.49
C SER A 101 -9.44 -4.71 6.44
N MET A 102 -8.40 -3.94 6.80
CA MET A 102 -7.27 -3.68 5.90
C MET A 102 -6.49 -4.96 5.60
N ILE A 103 -6.19 -5.79 6.61
CA ILE A 103 -5.53 -7.08 6.41
C ILE A 103 -6.38 -7.99 5.51
N ALA A 104 -7.68 -8.07 5.75
CA ALA A 104 -8.59 -8.86 4.92
C ALA A 104 -8.63 -8.35 3.46
N LEU A 105 -8.63 -7.03 3.26
CA LEU A 105 -8.63 -6.43 1.92
C LEU A 105 -7.32 -6.68 1.17
N ILE A 106 -6.18 -6.57 1.87
CA ILE A 106 -4.84 -6.87 1.33
C ILE A 106 -4.75 -8.35 0.96
N ARG A 107 -5.17 -9.25 1.85
CA ARG A 107 -5.20 -10.70 1.58
C ARG A 107 -6.09 -11.04 0.39
N ARG A 108 -7.25 -10.39 0.26
CA ARG A 108 -8.19 -10.61 -0.84
C ARG A 108 -7.61 -10.24 -2.21
N HIS A 109 -6.80 -9.18 -2.28
CA HIS A 109 -6.25 -8.68 -3.55
C HIS A 109 -4.84 -9.17 -3.84
N ASP A 110 -4.20 -9.83 -2.87
CA ASP A 110 -2.83 -10.32 -2.86
C ASP A 110 -1.88 -9.50 -3.76
N PRO A 111 -1.65 -8.23 -3.39
CA PRO A 111 -0.83 -7.34 -4.21
C PRO A 111 0.60 -7.87 -4.35
N ALA A 112 1.09 -8.61 -3.35
CA ALA A 112 2.41 -9.25 -3.38
C ALA A 112 2.47 -10.32 -4.49
N GLN A 113 1.46 -11.19 -4.58
CA GLN A 113 1.40 -12.18 -5.65
C GLN A 113 1.25 -11.53 -7.04
N LYS A 114 0.45 -10.46 -7.17
CA LYS A 114 0.36 -9.72 -8.44
C LYS A 114 1.68 -9.09 -8.86
N MET A 115 2.41 -8.49 -7.91
CA MET A 115 3.75 -7.98 -8.17
C MET A 115 4.72 -9.10 -8.54
N ALA A 116 4.69 -10.24 -7.85
CA ALA A 116 5.52 -11.39 -8.15
C ALA A 116 5.24 -11.96 -9.55
N GLN A 117 3.97 -12.06 -9.94
CA GLN A 117 3.56 -12.48 -11.28
C GLN A 117 4.01 -11.48 -12.35
N TRP A 118 3.85 -10.18 -12.08
CA TRP A 118 4.30 -9.14 -13.00
C TRP A 118 5.83 -9.17 -13.18
N LEU A 119 6.58 -9.33 -12.10
CA LEU A 119 8.05 -9.44 -12.10
C LEU A 119 8.56 -10.74 -12.73
N SER A 120 7.81 -11.83 -12.60
CA SER A 120 8.15 -13.12 -13.22
C SER A 120 8.03 -13.11 -14.74
N ALA A 121 7.30 -12.17 -15.33
CA ALA A 121 7.22 -12.04 -16.77
C ALA A 121 8.57 -11.57 -17.35
N PRO A 122 9.15 -12.29 -18.34
CA PRO A 122 10.51 -12.04 -18.81
C PRO A 122 10.70 -10.63 -19.39
N GLU A 123 9.67 -10.06 -20.03
CA GLU A 123 9.71 -8.69 -20.53
C GLU A 123 9.80 -7.65 -19.40
N ASN A 124 9.04 -7.84 -18.32
CA ASN A 124 9.02 -6.91 -17.19
C ASN A 124 10.30 -7.03 -16.36
N ALA A 125 10.78 -8.26 -16.15
CA ALA A 125 12.09 -8.51 -15.54
C ALA A 125 13.21 -7.83 -16.36
N ALA A 126 13.17 -7.93 -17.69
CA ALA A 126 14.13 -7.26 -18.56
C ALA A 126 14.05 -5.74 -18.44
N ARG A 127 12.84 -5.16 -18.45
CA ARG A 127 12.62 -3.71 -18.25
C ARG A 127 13.17 -3.23 -16.90
N LEU A 128 12.86 -3.95 -15.82
CA LEU A 128 13.36 -3.61 -14.49
C LEU A 128 14.89 -3.75 -14.42
N SER A 129 15.46 -4.80 -15.00
CA SER A 129 16.92 -5.00 -15.05
C SER A 129 17.63 -3.89 -15.82
N ALA A 130 17.01 -3.34 -16.87
CA ALA A 130 17.55 -2.24 -17.65
C ALA A 130 17.55 -0.95 -16.84
N LEU A 131 16.44 -0.68 -16.13
CA LEU A 131 16.30 0.44 -15.21
C LEU A 131 17.33 0.36 -14.07
N ILE A 132 17.46 -0.80 -13.43
CA ILE A 132 18.45 -1.04 -12.38
C ILE A 132 19.87 -0.84 -12.92
N ARG A 133 20.19 -1.36 -14.12
CA ARG A 133 21.50 -1.15 -14.75
C ARG A 133 21.78 0.33 -15.02
N GLN A 134 20.79 1.08 -15.52
CA GLN A 134 20.94 2.52 -15.74
C GLN A 134 21.15 3.28 -14.44
N LEU A 135 20.41 2.94 -13.39
CA LEU A 135 20.57 3.54 -12.07
C LEU A 135 21.96 3.24 -11.49
N ILE A 136 22.40 1.98 -11.53
CA ILE A 136 23.73 1.58 -11.05
C ILE A 136 24.83 2.26 -11.86
N ALA A 137 24.72 2.28 -13.19
CA ALA A 137 25.70 2.95 -14.05
C ALA A 137 25.73 4.47 -13.81
N GLY A 138 24.58 5.09 -13.62
CA GLY A 138 24.46 6.49 -13.24
C GLY A 138 25.09 6.77 -11.89
N PHE A 139 24.84 5.91 -10.90
CA PHE A 139 25.40 6.00 -9.55
C PHE A 139 26.91 5.81 -9.54
N LEU A 140 27.45 4.85 -10.29
CA LEU A 140 28.89 4.62 -10.41
C LEU A 140 29.62 5.79 -11.09
N ARG A 141 29.00 6.41 -12.10
CA ARG A 141 29.52 7.63 -12.73
C ARG A 141 29.47 8.82 -11.78
N ALA A 142 28.38 8.93 -11.03
CA ALA A 142 28.15 9.99 -10.05
C ALA A 142 29.06 9.86 -8.81
N GLY A 143 29.42 8.64 -8.41
CA GLY A 143 30.29 8.37 -7.24
C GLY A 143 31.75 8.84 -7.38
N ASN A 144 32.18 9.21 -8.59
CA ASN A 144 33.47 9.86 -8.84
C ASN A 144 33.46 11.37 -8.62
N ASP A 145 32.28 11.98 -8.45
CA ASP A 145 32.14 13.41 -8.18
C ASP A 145 32.15 13.67 -6.66
N GLN A 146 33.06 14.53 -6.19
CA GLN A 146 33.21 14.85 -4.77
C GLN A 146 31.95 15.46 -4.16
N ASN A 147 31.16 16.19 -4.94
CA ASN A 147 29.92 16.81 -4.47
C ASN A 147 28.83 15.78 -4.19
N ILE A 148 28.77 14.74 -5.01
CA ILE A 148 27.79 13.67 -4.91
C ILE A 148 28.11 12.76 -3.72
N ARG A 149 29.40 12.51 -3.43
CA ARG A 149 29.79 11.76 -2.21
C ARG A 149 29.31 12.42 -0.93
N ARG A 150 29.45 13.75 -0.82
CA ARG A 150 28.98 14.50 0.36
C ARG A 150 27.45 14.48 0.48
N PHE A 151 26.76 14.66 -0.64
CA PHE A 151 25.29 14.58 -0.68
C PHE A 151 24.78 13.17 -0.30
N MET A 152 25.43 12.11 -0.80
CA MET A 152 25.11 10.73 -0.43
C MET A 152 25.38 10.44 1.04
N GLN A 153 26.53 10.86 1.57
CA GLN A 153 26.83 10.69 3.00
C GLN A 153 25.76 11.38 3.86
N GLN A 154 25.37 12.61 3.53
CA GLN A 154 24.31 13.32 4.25
C GLN A 154 22.93 12.70 4.07
N GLY A 155 22.61 12.22 2.87
CA GLY A 155 21.34 11.55 2.57
C GLY A 155 21.20 10.20 3.27
N ILE A 156 22.26 9.39 3.25
CA ILE A 156 22.32 8.11 3.96
C ILE A 156 22.24 8.35 5.46
N HIS A 157 22.97 9.34 5.99
CA HIS A 157 22.95 9.63 7.41
C HIS A 157 21.56 10.08 7.88
N ARG A 158 20.88 10.95 7.12
CA ARG A 158 19.51 11.37 7.40
C ARG A 158 18.49 10.25 7.25
N ALA A 159 18.66 9.37 6.26
CA ALA A 159 17.78 8.21 6.09
C ALA A 159 17.90 7.28 7.30
N ILE A 160 19.12 7.02 7.76
CA ILE A 160 19.40 6.21 8.96
C ILE A 160 18.83 6.83 10.23
N GLU A 161 18.82 8.16 10.36
CA GLU A 161 18.24 8.86 11.51
C GLU A 161 16.71 8.91 11.51
N THR A 162 16.06 8.89 10.34
CA THR A 162 14.61 9.07 10.21
C THR A 162 13.81 7.77 10.20
N VAL A 163 14.47 6.65 9.91
CA VAL A 163 13.82 5.34 9.86
C VAL A 163 14.40 4.50 11.00
N ASP A 164 13.51 3.97 11.85
CA ASP A 164 13.88 3.00 12.88
C ASP A 164 14.18 1.63 12.24
N PHE A 165 15.28 1.59 11.48
CA PHE A 165 15.74 0.43 10.73
C PHE A 165 15.91 -0.78 11.62
N ARG A 166 16.16 -0.58 12.91
CA ARG A 166 16.29 -1.64 13.89
C ARG A 166 14.97 -2.42 14.02
N GLN A 167 13.83 -1.75 14.20
CA GLN A 167 12.55 -2.45 14.34
C GLN A 167 12.07 -3.10 13.05
N ALA A 168 12.26 -2.42 11.90
CA ALA A 168 11.93 -3.00 10.61
C ALA A 168 12.81 -4.22 10.29
N ALA A 169 14.11 -4.15 10.61
CA ALA A 169 15.03 -5.27 10.47
C ALA A 169 14.64 -6.42 11.40
N ILE A 170 14.32 -6.16 12.67
CA ILE A 170 13.87 -7.17 13.63
C ILE A 170 12.62 -7.88 13.11
N LEU A 171 11.59 -7.16 12.65
CA LEU A 171 10.36 -7.78 12.14
C LEU A 171 10.59 -8.62 10.88
N LEU A 172 11.47 -8.16 9.98
CA LEU A 172 11.85 -8.94 8.80
C LEU A 172 12.68 -10.17 9.17
N LEU A 173 13.68 -10.02 10.04
CA LEU A 173 14.51 -11.11 10.54
C LEU A 173 13.67 -12.13 11.31
N GLU A 174 12.75 -11.69 12.17
CA GLU A 174 11.83 -12.55 12.90
C GLU A 174 10.91 -13.30 11.91
N SER A 175 10.36 -12.62 10.91
CA SER A 175 9.54 -13.26 9.87
C SER A 175 10.32 -14.28 9.02
N LEU A 176 11.62 -14.07 8.79
CA LEU A 176 12.49 -14.99 8.06
C LEU A 176 13.03 -16.11 8.95
N THR A 177 13.16 -15.86 10.25
CA THR A 177 13.65 -16.83 11.22
C THR A 177 12.52 -17.77 11.67
N ARG A 178 11.27 -17.28 11.69
CA ARG A 178 10.07 -18.08 11.93
C ARG A 178 10.01 -19.22 10.91
N GLU A 179 9.85 -20.44 11.40
CA GLU A 179 9.81 -21.69 10.61
C GLU A 179 11.12 -22.03 9.86
N ASN A 180 12.28 -21.51 10.30
CA ASN A 180 13.58 -21.78 9.66
C ASN A 180 13.68 -21.37 8.17
N ARG A 181 12.80 -20.47 7.69
CA ARG A 181 12.80 -20.00 6.29
C ARG A 181 14.12 -19.35 5.84
N HIS A 182 14.88 -18.79 6.76
CA HIS A 182 16.23 -18.28 6.53
C HIS A 182 17.20 -19.36 6.03
N GLN A 183 16.99 -20.64 6.37
CA GLN A 183 17.76 -21.76 5.82
C GLN A 183 17.45 -21.98 4.34
N GLU A 184 16.18 -21.94 3.95
CA GLU A 184 15.77 -22.09 2.54
C GLU A 184 16.36 -20.96 1.66
N LEU A 185 16.42 -19.74 2.20
CA LEU A 185 17.07 -18.62 1.54
C LEU A 185 18.59 -18.84 1.42
N LEU A 186 19.23 -19.30 2.49
CA LEU A 186 20.66 -19.61 2.49
C LEU A 186 20.97 -20.71 1.46
N ASP A 187 20.16 -21.76 1.39
CA ASP A 187 20.28 -22.84 0.40
C ASP A 187 20.15 -22.32 -1.02
N THR A 188 19.17 -21.44 -1.26
CA THR A 188 18.95 -20.82 -2.57
C THR A 188 20.14 -19.95 -2.99
N LEU A 189 20.70 -19.18 -2.04
CA LEU A 189 21.87 -18.34 -2.28
C LEU A 189 23.12 -19.18 -2.58
N ILE A 190 23.40 -20.20 -1.75
CA ILE A 190 24.54 -21.11 -1.96
C ILE A 190 24.42 -21.76 -3.33
N LYS A 191 23.24 -22.31 -3.67
CA LYS A 191 22.99 -22.91 -4.97
C LYS A 191 23.25 -21.92 -6.12
N LYS A 192 22.77 -20.68 -6.01
CA LYS A 192 22.97 -19.66 -7.06
C LYS A 192 24.44 -19.28 -7.22
N ILE A 193 25.18 -19.19 -6.12
CA ILE A 193 26.62 -18.90 -6.13
C ILE A 193 27.37 -20.08 -6.76
N THR A 194 27.05 -21.32 -6.39
CA THR A 194 27.63 -22.54 -6.99
C THR A 194 27.34 -22.59 -8.50
N GLU A 195 26.10 -22.33 -8.93
CA GLU A 195 25.75 -22.23 -10.36
C GLU A 195 26.56 -21.13 -11.08
N MET A 196 26.75 -19.98 -10.43
CA MET A 196 27.55 -18.89 -10.98
C MET A 196 29.02 -19.26 -11.10
N LEU A 197 29.60 -19.96 -10.11
CA LEU A 197 31.00 -20.41 -10.10
C LEU A 197 31.27 -21.56 -11.08
N ALA A 198 30.24 -22.36 -11.38
CA ALA A 198 30.29 -23.42 -12.38
C ALA A 198 30.30 -22.87 -13.82
N ASN A 199 29.82 -21.64 -14.05
CA ASN A 199 29.85 -21.01 -15.36
C ASN A 199 31.30 -20.60 -15.76
N PRO A 200 31.84 -21.08 -16.90
CA PRO A 200 33.19 -20.75 -17.36
C PRO A 200 33.47 -19.24 -17.48
N GLU A 201 32.49 -18.46 -17.96
CA GLU A 201 32.65 -17.02 -18.16
C GLU A 201 32.77 -16.27 -16.82
N SER A 202 31.91 -16.62 -15.85
CA SER A 202 31.98 -16.09 -14.49
C SER A 202 33.31 -16.45 -13.82
N ARG A 203 33.77 -17.70 -14.00
CA ARG A 203 35.04 -18.16 -13.42
C ARG A 203 36.22 -17.37 -13.98
N GLN A 204 36.25 -17.10 -15.29
CA GLN A 204 37.29 -16.27 -15.91
C GLN A 204 37.23 -14.82 -15.43
N PHE A 205 36.04 -14.25 -15.29
CA PHE A 205 35.88 -12.90 -14.76
C PHE A 205 36.37 -12.78 -13.32
N ILE A 206 35.95 -13.70 -12.44
CA ILE A 206 36.36 -13.75 -11.03
C ILE A 206 37.88 -13.97 -10.93
N ALA A 207 38.43 -14.86 -11.75
CA ALA A 207 39.86 -15.11 -11.83
C ALA A 207 40.66 -13.85 -12.15
N GLY A 208 40.22 -13.10 -13.17
CA GLY A 208 40.83 -11.83 -13.55
C GLY A 208 40.77 -10.79 -12.41
N GLN A 209 39.65 -10.70 -11.70
CA GLN A 209 39.50 -9.78 -10.57
C GLN A 209 40.38 -10.15 -9.37
N ILE A 210 40.45 -11.43 -9.00
CA ILE A 210 41.31 -11.91 -7.90
C ILE A 210 42.78 -11.65 -8.23
N SER A 211 43.20 -11.92 -9.46
CA SER A 211 44.56 -11.67 -9.93
C SER A 211 44.94 -10.19 -9.86
N GLN A 212 44.06 -9.32 -10.35
CA GLN A 212 44.27 -7.86 -10.30
C GLN A 212 44.31 -7.35 -8.86
N TRP A 213 43.40 -7.81 -8.01
CA TRP A 213 43.37 -7.44 -6.59
C TRP A 213 44.64 -7.90 -5.87
N PHE A 214 45.04 -9.16 -6.04
CA PHE A 214 46.24 -9.71 -5.40
C PHE A 214 47.50 -8.94 -5.81
N SER A 215 47.63 -8.62 -7.10
CA SER A 215 48.77 -7.86 -7.63
C SER A 215 48.83 -6.42 -7.09
N LYS A 216 47.66 -5.85 -6.76
CA LYS A 216 47.55 -4.49 -6.21
C LYS A 216 47.82 -4.43 -4.70
N GLU A 217 47.27 -5.39 -3.94
CA GLU A 217 47.33 -5.39 -2.48
C GLU A 217 48.66 -5.96 -1.95
N TYR A 218 49.23 -6.96 -2.64
CA TYR A 218 50.47 -7.64 -2.23
C TYR A 218 51.55 -7.58 -3.33
N PRO A 219 52.05 -6.39 -3.67
CA PRO A 219 52.98 -6.20 -4.80
C PRO A 219 54.32 -6.91 -4.61
N THR A 220 54.80 -7.07 -3.37
CA THR A 220 56.03 -7.79 -3.04
C THR A 220 55.88 -9.30 -3.19
N MET A 221 54.75 -9.87 -2.77
CA MET A 221 54.48 -11.30 -2.92
C MET A 221 54.15 -11.68 -4.36
N ALA A 222 53.46 -10.81 -5.10
CA ALA A 222 53.17 -11.01 -6.52
C ALA A 222 54.43 -11.11 -7.39
N ARG A 223 55.56 -10.53 -6.97
CA ARG A 223 56.85 -10.67 -7.66
C ARG A 223 57.56 -12.01 -7.40
N LEU A 224 57.22 -12.69 -6.31
CA LEU A 224 57.85 -13.94 -5.87
C LEU A 224 57.04 -15.18 -6.26
N VAL A 225 55.77 -15.01 -6.61
CA VAL A 225 54.86 -16.10 -7.00
C VAL A 225 54.95 -16.36 -8.51
N PRO A 226 55.00 -17.63 -8.97
CA PRO A 226 55.03 -17.96 -10.40
C PRO A 226 53.83 -17.37 -11.15
N ALA A 227 54.07 -16.83 -12.35
CA ALA A 227 53.02 -16.19 -13.17
C ALA A 227 51.82 -17.13 -13.45
N GLU A 228 52.03 -18.45 -13.48
CA GLU A 228 50.96 -19.44 -13.63
C GLU A 228 49.97 -19.48 -12.45
N TRP A 229 50.42 -19.15 -11.23
CA TRP A 229 49.57 -19.04 -10.04
C TRP A 229 48.81 -17.71 -9.98
N LEU A 230 49.30 -16.68 -10.66
CA LEU A 230 48.63 -15.39 -10.77
C LEU A 230 47.60 -15.35 -11.92
N GLY A 231 47.54 -16.38 -12.75
CA GLY A 231 46.60 -16.50 -13.87
C GLY A 231 45.42 -17.46 -13.59
N GLU A 232 44.88 -18.03 -14.67
CA GLU A 232 43.69 -18.90 -14.63
C GLU A 232 43.86 -20.14 -13.73
N LYS A 233 45.06 -20.72 -13.61
CA LYS A 233 45.29 -21.93 -12.80
C LYS A 233 45.16 -21.67 -11.30
N GLY A 234 45.69 -20.56 -10.79
CA GLY A 234 45.59 -20.20 -9.37
C GLY A 234 44.18 -19.77 -8.99
N ALA A 235 43.54 -18.95 -9.83
CA ALA A 235 42.15 -18.61 -9.65
C ALA A 235 41.22 -19.84 -9.73
N GLY A 236 41.47 -20.77 -10.66
CA GLY A 236 40.73 -22.02 -10.76
C GLY A 236 40.83 -22.87 -9.49
N LYS A 237 42.00 -22.90 -8.82
CA LYS A 237 42.16 -23.53 -7.51
C LYS A 237 41.36 -22.82 -6.42
N VAL A 238 41.39 -21.49 -6.37
CA VAL A 238 40.61 -20.71 -5.40
C VAL A 238 39.11 -20.94 -5.61
N THR A 239 38.64 -20.90 -6.85
CA THR A 239 37.24 -21.21 -7.19
C THR A 239 36.89 -22.64 -6.80
N ALA A 240 37.76 -23.63 -7.04
CA ALA A 240 37.50 -25.01 -6.63
C ALA A 240 37.40 -25.15 -5.10
N ILE A 241 38.27 -24.47 -4.34
CA ILE A 241 38.19 -24.46 -2.86
C ILE A 241 36.87 -23.83 -2.40
N ILE A 242 36.47 -22.71 -3.00
CA ILE A 242 35.19 -22.05 -2.68
C ILE A 242 34.02 -22.96 -3.05
N ASP A 243 34.08 -23.64 -4.18
CA ASP A 243 33.03 -24.55 -4.65
C ASP A 243 32.87 -25.74 -3.70
N THR A 244 33.97 -26.38 -3.29
CA THR A 244 33.96 -27.45 -2.29
C THR A 244 33.42 -26.96 -0.95
N LEU A 245 33.86 -25.80 -0.47
CA LEU A 245 33.38 -25.23 0.79
C LEU A 245 31.88 -24.87 0.72
N LEU A 246 31.39 -24.36 -0.41
CA LEU A 246 29.96 -24.10 -0.61
C LEU A 246 29.14 -25.40 -0.67
N LEU A 247 29.67 -26.44 -1.30
CA LEU A 247 29.06 -27.78 -1.34
C LEU A 247 28.98 -28.40 0.05
N ASP A 248 30.05 -28.31 0.84
CA ASP A 248 30.09 -28.81 2.22
C ASP A 248 29.08 -28.06 3.10
N VAL A 249 29.01 -26.73 2.96
CA VAL A 249 27.99 -25.91 3.63
C VAL A 249 26.59 -26.28 3.14
N ALA A 250 26.39 -26.59 1.86
CA ALA A 250 25.08 -26.96 1.32
C ALA A 250 24.59 -28.31 1.88
N GLN A 251 25.48 -29.29 2.02
CA GLN A 251 25.14 -30.66 2.43
C GLN A 251 25.04 -30.82 3.95
N ASP A 252 25.84 -30.09 4.72
CA ASP A 252 25.85 -30.20 6.18
C ASP A 252 25.04 -29.05 6.83
N GLN A 253 23.89 -29.41 7.41
CA GLN A 253 23.03 -28.47 8.15
C GLN A 253 23.68 -27.96 9.45
N HIS A 254 24.67 -28.68 9.99
CA HIS A 254 25.43 -28.31 11.20
C HIS A 254 26.82 -27.74 10.87
N HIS A 255 27.03 -27.30 9.63
CA HIS A 255 28.29 -26.71 9.24
C HIS A 255 28.58 -25.44 10.06
N GLN A 256 29.83 -25.26 10.51
CA GLN A 256 30.23 -24.14 11.38
C GLN A 256 29.87 -22.75 10.82
N LEU A 257 29.87 -22.61 9.49
CA LEU A 257 29.47 -21.38 8.79
C LEU A 257 27.96 -21.14 8.85
N ARG A 258 27.12 -22.18 8.76
CA ARG A 258 25.66 -22.07 8.95
C ARG A 258 25.35 -21.69 10.38
N ASP A 259 25.99 -22.34 11.34
CA ASP A 259 25.82 -22.02 12.76
C ASP A 259 26.25 -20.59 13.08
N SER A 260 27.33 -20.11 12.44
CA SER A 260 27.77 -18.73 12.59
C SER A 260 26.77 -17.74 11.98
N ALA A 261 26.22 -18.05 10.80
CA ALA A 261 25.15 -17.26 10.20
C ALA A 261 23.90 -17.24 11.10
N ASN A 262 23.50 -18.39 11.65
CA ASN A 262 22.37 -18.51 12.58
C ASN A 262 22.58 -17.70 13.85
N ARG A 263 23.75 -17.79 14.47
CA ARG A 263 24.10 -16.98 15.65
C ARG A 263 24.07 -15.49 15.34
N MET A 264 24.51 -15.08 14.16
CA MET A 264 24.46 -13.67 13.75
C MET A 264 23.03 -13.20 13.59
N VAL A 265 22.17 -13.98 12.93
CA VAL A 265 20.73 -13.71 12.80
C VAL A 265 20.06 -13.59 14.18
N LEU A 266 20.33 -14.55 15.08
CA LEU A 266 19.77 -14.57 16.44
C LEU A 266 20.27 -13.42 17.32
N ARG A 267 21.41 -12.80 17.01
CA ARG A 267 21.94 -11.65 17.76
C ARG A 267 21.28 -10.33 17.38
N PHE A 268 20.66 -10.27 16.19
CA PHE A 268 19.97 -9.08 15.69
C PHE A 268 18.48 -9.04 16.07
N ILE A 269 17.91 -10.17 16.50
CA ILE A 269 16.59 -10.29 17.14
C ILE A 269 16.76 -9.96 18.63
#